data_AF-A0A4W3JDP2-F1
#
_entry.id   AF-A0A4W3JDP2-F1
#
_cell.length_a   1.000
_cell.length_b   1.000
_cell.length_c   1.000
_cell.angle_alpha   90.00
_cell.angle_beta   90.00
_cell.angle_gamma   90.00
#
_symmetry.space_group_name_H-M   'P 1'
#
loop_
_entity.id
_entity.type
_entity.pdbx_description
1 polymer ?
#
loop_
_entity_poly.entity_id
_entity_poly.type
_entity_poly.pdbx_seq_one_letter_code
_entity_poly.pdbx_strand_id
1 'polypeptide(L)'
;FSAADIVYSKIPPKEAKLLNVQPQSSKQAKAFVDAFLKRSLPRLRDEDIQNRLKRQAVVLEHYLKKRTNSKRKNRYLKSQNRLKGQEVSLQHTFTKHKKKRKNKCLSAKERREMKIFDLKPDQHRYDLFLPLNGLWKQYIRSLCNGLKPDVQPYLIQTKLLKADLHGAIVTVVKSKCPSYVGTTGIILQELKHVFKIITMENKLKVIPKMNSVFSVEIDRFVSYIYGSKFQLRAGERSARKFKVKGSIDL
;
A
#
# COMPACT_ATOMS: atom_id res chain seq x y z
N PHE A 1 10.16 28.90 5.56
CA PHE A 1 11.43 28.14 5.66
C PHE A 1 11.12 26.70 6.00
N SER A 2 11.60 25.73 5.21
CA SER A 2 11.30 24.31 5.40
C SER A 2 12.16 23.73 6.52
N ALA A 3 11.58 23.01 7.48
CA ALA A 3 12.33 22.36 8.58
C ALA A 3 13.43 21.40 8.07
N ALA A 4 13.30 20.90 6.84
CA ALA A 4 14.32 20.06 6.21
C ALA A 4 15.63 20.81 5.94
N ASP A 5 15.57 22.11 5.63
CA ASP A 5 16.77 22.89 5.30
C ASP A 5 17.61 23.16 6.55
N ILE A 6 16.99 23.20 7.72
CA ILE A 6 17.66 23.40 9.02
C ILE A 6 18.42 22.13 9.42
N VAL A 7 17.78 20.96 9.29
CA VAL A 7 18.35 19.66 9.71
C VAL A 7 19.57 19.24 8.86
N TYR A 8 19.60 19.61 7.58
CA TYR A 8 20.71 19.28 6.67
C TYR A 8 21.69 20.45 6.44
N SER A 9 21.54 21.55 7.16
CA SER A 9 22.49 22.67 7.08
C SER A 9 23.82 22.30 7.72
N LYS A 10 24.93 22.75 7.11
CA LYS A 10 26.25 22.61 7.72
C LYS A 10 26.29 23.47 8.98
N ILE A 11 26.76 22.91 10.09
CA ILE A 11 26.90 23.63 11.36
C ILE A 11 27.84 24.83 11.14
N PRO A 12 27.40 26.06 11.49
CA PRO A 12 28.24 27.25 11.41
C PRO A 12 29.55 27.09 12.19
N PRO A 13 30.68 27.61 11.69
CA PRO A 13 32.00 27.39 12.28
C PRO A 13 32.16 27.92 13.71
N LYS A 14 31.34 28.90 14.13
CA LYS A 14 31.30 29.41 15.51
C LYS A 14 30.68 28.41 16.48
N GLU A 15 29.62 27.74 16.07
CA GLU A 15 28.92 26.71 16.86
C GLU A 15 29.71 25.41 16.92
N ALA A 16 30.41 25.04 15.84
CA ALA A 16 31.29 23.87 15.81
C ALA A 16 32.45 23.98 16.83
N LYS A 17 32.99 25.18 17.04
CA LYS A 17 33.99 25.46 18.09
C LYS A 17 33.41 25.32 19.49
N LEU A 18 32.17 25.77 19.71
CA LEU A 18 31.49 25.66 21.00
C LEU A 18 31.19 24.19 21.36
N LEU A 19 30.89 23.36 20.37
CA LEU A 19 30.60 21.94 20.54
C LEU A 19 31.84 21.02 20.52
N ASN A 20 33.06 21.59 20.49
CA ASN A 20 34.33 20.86 20.34
C ASN A 20 34.36 19.89 19.15
N VAL A 21 33.56 20.14 18.11
CA VAL A 21 33.54 19.32 16.90
C VAL A 21 34.64 19.80 15.96
N GLN A 22 35.80 19.14 16.02
CA GLN A 22 36.91 19.42 15.11
C GLN A 22 36.58 18.89 13.71
N PRO A 23 36.61 19.74 12.64
CA PRO A 23 36.45 19.26 11.28
C PRO A 23 37.68 18.40 10.93
N GLN A 24 37.52 17.08 10.97
CA GLN A 24 38.62 16.19 10.61
C GLN A 24 38.97 16.39 9.14
N SER A 25 40.27 16.57 8.86
CA SER A 25 40.78 16.57 7.50
C SER A 25 40.37 15.26 6.81
N SER A 26 40.13 15.30 5.50
CA SER A 26 39.73 14.11 4.72
C SER A 26 40.68 12.92 4.92
N LYS A 27 41.96 13.19 5.21
CA LYS A 27 42.97 12.18 5.52
C LYS A 27 42.81 11.56 6.90
N GLN A 28 42.54 12.36 7.95
CA GLN A 28 42.32 11.86 9.32
C GLN A 28 41.02 11.06 9.41
N ALA A 29 39.94 11.55 8.80
CA ALA A 29 38.67 10.85 8.77
C ALA A 29 38.79 9.49 8.07
N LYS A 30 39.54 9.43 6.95
CA LYS A 30 39.81 8.17 6.24
C LYS A 30 40.62 7.20 7.09
N ALA A 31 41.68 7.66 7.76
CA ALA A 31 42.50 6.83 8.62
C ALA A 31 41.72 6.25 9.81
N PHE A 32 40.84 7.05 10.42
CA PHE A 32 39.96 6.59 11.49
C PHE A 32 38.98 5.52 11.02
N VAL A 33 38.31 5.75 9.89
CA VAL A 33 37.34 4.80 9.31
C VAL A 33 38.03 3.49 8.94
N ASP A 34 39.21 3.55 8.31
CA ASP A 34 39.97 2.35 7.94
C ASP A 34 40.42 1.57 9.19
N ALA A 35 40.91 2.24 10.24
CA ALA A 35 41.30 1.61 11.50
C ALA A 35 40.10 0.95 12.23
N PHE A 36 38.96 1.65 12.27
CA PHE A 36 37.73 1.14 12.88
C PHE A 36 37.22 -0.12 12.17
N LEU A 37 37.22 -0.11 10.83
CA LEU A 37 36.78 -1.24 10.03
C LEU A 37 37.69 -2.45 10.19
N LYS A 38 39.01 -2.25 10.22
CA LYS A 38 39.99 -3.34 10.47
C LYS A 38 39.81 -3.99 11.84
N ARG A 39 39.57 -3.18 12.88
CA ARG A 39 39.32 -3.69 14.24
C ARG A 39 38.00 -4.45 14.35
N SER A 40 36.95 -3.95 13.69
CA SER A 40 35.60 -4.52 13.78
C SER A 40 35.43 -5.78 12.91
N LEU A 41 36.26 -5.92 11.85
CA LEU A 41 36.19 -7.03 10.88
C LEU A 41 37.57 -7.70 10.68
N PRO A 42 38.18 -8.28 11.73
CA PRO A 42 39.58 -8.72 11.72
C PRO A 42 39.88 -9.92 10.81
N ARG A 43 38.84 -10.67 10.38
CA ARG A 43 38.99 -11.87 9.54
C ARG A 43 38.75 -11.62 8.05
N LEU A 44 38.52 -10.37 7.65
CA LEU A 44 38.18 -10.00 6.28
C LEU A 44 39.31 -9.16 5.69
N ARG A 45 39.67 -9.45 4.43
CA ARG A 45 40.65 -8.67 3.69
C ARG A 45 40.06 -7.32 3.28
N ASP A 46 40.92 -6.32 3.14
CA ASP A 46 40.51 -4.93 2.84
C ASP A 46 39.63 -4.83 1.58
N GLU A 47 39.89 -5.64 0.56
CA GLU A 47 39.09 -5.71 -0.67
C GLU A 47 37.66 -6.24 -0.42
N ASP A 48 37.52 -7.22 0.46
CA ASP A 48 36.23 -7.82 0.81
C ASP A 48 35.40 -6.86 1.68
N ILE A 49 36.05 -6.08 2.54
CA ILE A 49 35.43 -4.99 3.32
C ILE A 49 34.91 -3.90 2.37
N GLN A 50 35.72 -3.46 1.40
CA GLN A 50 35.31 -2.47 0.41
C GLN A 50 34.16 -2.95 -0.48
N ASN A 51 34.16 -4.23 -0.86
CA ASN A 51 33.06 -4.84 -1.61
C ASN A 51 31.77 -4.95 -0.80
N ARG A 52 31.85 -5.23 0.50
CA ARG A 52 30.67 -5.21 1.40
C ARG A 52 30.12 -3.80 1.56
N LEU A 53 30.98 -2.80 1.77
CA LEU A 53 30.59 -1.40 1.87
C LEU A 53 29.93 -0.89 0.58
N LYS A 54 30.50 -1.20 -0.60
CA LYS A 54 29.89 -0.83 -1.89
C LYS A 54 28.53 -1.49 -2.12
N ARG A 55 28.31 -2.70 -1.60
CA ARG A 55 27.03 -3.42 -1.72
C ARG A 55 25.99 -2.98 -0.70
N GLN A 56 26.41 -2.53 0.49
CA GLN A 56 25.53 -2.02 1.56
C GLN A 56 25.30 -0.50 1.51
N ALA A 57 26.15 0.24 0.80
CA ALA A 57 25.91 1.64 0.46
C ALA A 57 24.81 1.73 -0.60
N VAL A 58 23.56 1.57 -0.15
CA VAL A 58 22.42 2.17 -0.83
C VAL A 58 22.59 3.67 -0.66
N VAL A 59 23.28 4.31 -1.60
CA VAL A 59 23.23 5.76 -1.73
C VAL A 59 21.77 6.09 -2.02
N LEU A 60 21.03 6.47 -0.99
CA LEU A 60 19.74 7.13 -1.14
C LEU A 60 20.04 8.52 -1.74
N GLU A 61 20.30 8.57 -3.04
CA GLU A 61 20.15 9.80 -3.82
C GLU A 61 18.66 10.14 -3.76
N HIS A 62 18.31 10.94 -2.76
CA HIS A 62 16.99 11.51 -2.60
C HIS A 62 16.81 12.58 -3.68
N TYR A 63 16.57 12.16 -4.93
CA TYR A 63 16.20 13.06 -6.00
C TYR A 63 14.85 13.70 -5.65
N LEU A 64 14.91 14.94 -5.16
CA LEU A 64 13.78 15.86 -5.26
C LEU A 64 13.47 16.02 -6.74
N LYS A 65 12.50 15.26 -7.24
CA LYS A 65 12.00 15.36 -8.61
C LYS A 65 11.29 16.70 -8.78
N LYS A 66 12.04 17.78 -9.03
CA LYS A 66 11.51 19.02 -9.59
C LYS A 66 10.84 18.65 -10.92
N ARG A 67 9.51 18.77 -10.97
CA ARG A 67 8.75 18.68 -12.22
C ARG A 67 9.16 19.87 -13.08
N THR A 68 10.11 19.67 -13.99
CA THR A 68 10.42 20.65 -15.03
C THR A 68 9.43 20.52 -16.18
N ASN A 69 9.02 21.67 -16.74
CA ASN A 69 8.04 21.83 -17.82
C ASN A 69 8.46 21.24 -19.18
N SER A 70 9.39 20.28 -19.23
CA SER A 70 9.96 19.76 -20.49
C SER A 70 9.02 18.87 -21.31
N LYS A 71 7.88 18.43 -20.74
CA LYS A 71 6.90 17.59 -21.46
C LYS A 71 6.05 18.34 -22.49
N ARG A 72 6.08 19.68 -22.52
CA ARG A 72 5.35 20.49 -23.52
C ARG A 72 6.21 20.79 -24.77
N LYS A 73 7.55 20.86 -24.64
CA LYS A 73 8.47 21.20 -25.75
C LYS A 73 8.77 20.01 -26.68
N ASN A 74 8.73 18.78 -26.18
CA ASN A 74 9.00 17.56 -26.96
C ASN A 74 7.90 17.16 -27.96
N ARG A 75 6.73 17.81 -27.94
CA ARG A 75 5.68 17.59 -28.94
C ARG A 75 5.82 18.50 -30.16
N TYR A 76 6.48 19.65 -30.02
CA TYR A 76 6.67 20.62 -31.11
C TYR A 76 7.90 20.30 -31.97
N LEU A 77 8.98 19.75 -31.41
CA LEU A 77 10.15 19.32 -32.19
C LEU A 77 9.92 18.03 -32.99
N LYS A 78 8.87 17.25 -32.67
CA LYS A 78 8.59 15.97 -33.34
C LYS A 78 7.72 16.11 -34.60
N SER A 79 7.10 17.28 -34.85
CA SER A 79 6.36 17.54 -36.08
C SER A 79 7.23 18.12 -37.20
N GLN A 80 8.33 18.81 -36.88
CA GLN A 80 9.21 19.46 -37.86
C GLN A 80 10.27 18.51 -38.48
N ASN A 81 10.64 17.42 -37.79
CA ASN A 81 11.67 16.49 -38.29
C ASN A 81 11.12 15.31 -39.13
N ARG A 82 9.93 15.46 -39.73
CA ARG A 82 9.31 14.43 -40.59
C ARG A 82 9.46 14.70 -42.09
N LEU A 83 10.20 15.75 -42.48
CA LEU A 83 10.36 16.14 -43.89
C LEU A 83 11.82 16.28 -44.37
N LYS A 84 12.83 15.88 -43.59
CA LYS A 84 14.21 15.79 -44.07
C LYS A 84 14.92 14.58 -43.47
N GLY A 85 15.53 13.76 -44.31
CA GLY A 85 16.40 12.66 -43.89
C GLY A 85 15.99 11.30 -44.43
N GLN A 86 15.74 11.23 -45.75
CA GLN A 86 16.12 10.06 -46.52
C GLN A 86 17.65 10.06 -46.60
N GLU A 87 18.25 8.88 -46.48
CA GLU A 87 19.69 8.59 -46.56
C GLU A 87 20.52 8.90 -45.29
N VAL A 88 20.98 7.84 -44.64
CA VAL A 88 22.40 7.42 -44.59
C VAL A 88 22.60 6.45 -43.40
N SER A 89 22.98 5.22 -43.75
CA SER A 89 23.97 4.32 -43.14
C SER A 89 23.98 4.05 -41.62
N LEU A 90 23.63 2.80 -41.30
CA LEU A 90 24.40 1.78 -40.56
C LEU A 90 25.35 2.19 -39.41
N GLN A 91 25.29 1.37 -38.36
CA GLN A 91 26.29 1.10 -37.30
C GLN A 91 26.18 1.89 -35.98
N HIS A 92 25.26 1.46 -35.10
CA HIS A 92 25.55 1.43 -33.66
C HIS A 92 24.74 0.35 -32.92
N THR A 93 25.43 -0.72 -32.53
CA THR A 93 24.90 -1.83 -31.74
C THR A 93 24.74 -1.41 -30.28
N PHE A 94 23.56 -0.90 -29.93
CA PHE A 94 23.21 -0.69 -28.52
C PHE A 94 22.97 -2.05 -27.84
N THR A 95 23.95 -2.51 -27.08
CA THR A 95 23.85 -3.69 -26.20
C THR A 95 22.77 -3.45 -25.14
N LYS A 96 21.57 -3.97 -25.39
CA LYS A 96 20.46 -3.95 -24.43
C LYS A 96 20.82 -4.83 -23.22
N HIS A 97 21.17 -4.21 -22.10
CA HIS A 97 21.17 -4.88 -20.81
C HIS A 97 19.81 -5.56 -20.58
N LYS A 98 19.79 -6.90 -20.62
CA LYS A 98 18.60 -7.73 -20.35
C LYS A 98 18.12 -7.45 -18.93
N LYS A 99 17.04 -6.68 -18.79
CA LYS A 99 16.31 -6.55 -17.52
C LYS A 99 15.96 -7.96 -17.04
N LYS A 100 16.41 -8.31 -15.82
CA LYS A 100 16.03 -9.56 -15.15
C LYS A 100 14.51 -9.73 -15.27
N ARG A 101 14.07 -10.84 -15.88
CA ARG A 101 12.66 -11.17 -16.05
C ARG A 101 12.07 -11.33 -14.66
N LYS A 102 11.34 -10.32 -14.18
CA LYS A 102 10.45 -10.51 -13.04
C LYS A 102 9.51 -11.65 -13.40
N ASN A 103 9.33 -12.63 -12.52
CA ASN A 103 8.36 -13.70 -12.70
C ASN A 103 7.05 -13.09 -13.20
N LYS A 104 6.59 -13.54 -14.37
CA LYS A 104 5.39 -13.03 -15.02
C LYS A 104 4.21 -13.35 -14.09
N CYS A 105 3.84 -12.40 -13.23
CA CYS A 105 2.57 -12.48 -12.54
C CYS A 105 1.47 -12.39 -13.60
N LEU A 106 0.47 -13.27 -13.49
CA LEU A 106 -0.67 -13.26 -14.41
C LEU A 106 -1.22 -11.84 -14.54
N SER A 107 -1.33 -11.38 -15.79
CA SER A 107 -1.96 -10.12 -16.16
C SER A 107 -3.41 -10.09 -15.68
N ALA A 108 -3.95 -8.89 -15.45
CA ALA A 108 -5.36 -8.74 -15.10
C ALA A 108 -6.30 -9.33 -16.17
N LYS A 109 -5.87 -9.39 -17.44
CA LYS A 109 -6.62 -10.06 -18.51
C LYS A 109 -6.60 -11.58 -18.32
N GLU A 110 -5.41 -12.15 -18.15
CA GLU A 110 -5.20 -13.59 -17.92
C GLU A 110 -5.94 -14.08 -16.67
N ARG A 111 -5.95 -13.31 -15.56
CA ARG A 111 -6.68 -13.68 -14.34
C ARG A 111 -8.20 -13.71 -14.50
N ARG A 112 -8.76 -12.84 -15.36
CA ARG A 112 -10.20 -12.82 -15.66
C ARG A 112 -10.59 -13.98 -16.56
N GLU A 113 -9.76 -14.26 -17.55
CA GLU A 113 -9.95 -15.38 -18.48
C GLU A 113 -9.89 -16.73 -17.73
N MET A 114 -8.95 -16.85 -16.80
CA MET A 114 -8.81 -18.02 -15.92
C MET A 114 -9.87 -18.11 -14.81
N LYS A 115 -10.78 -17.13 -14.69
CA LYS A 115 -11.86 -17.09 -13.67
C LYS A 115 -11.42 -17.49 -12.26
N ILE A 116 -10.19 -17.13 -11.88
CA ILE A 116 -9.51 -17.60 -10.65
C ILE A 116 -10.32 -17.26 -9.39
N PHE A 117 -11.13 -16.21 -9.45
CA PHE A 117 -11.91 -15.70 -8.32
C PHE A 117 -13.40 -16.03 -8.41
N ASP A 118 -13.83 -16.72 -9.48
CA ASP A 118 -15.20 -17.19 -9.61
C ASP A 118 -15.28 -18.57 -8.96
N LEU A 119 -16.03 -18.65 -7.87
CA LEU A 119 -16.36 -19.95 -7.29
C LEU A 119 -17.32 -20.67 -8.23
N LYS A 120 -17.17 -21.99 -8.36
CA LYS A 120 -18.16 -22.79 -9.08
C LYS A 120 -19.51 -22.70 -8.35
N PRO A 121 -20.64 -22.62 -9.06
CA PRO A 121 -21.99 -22.57 -8.48
C PRO A 121 -22.18 -23.61 -7.37
N ASP A 122 -21.69 -24.83 -7.59
CA ASP A 122 -21.78 -25.98 -6.68
C ASP A 122 -21.13 -25.77 -5.30
N GLN A 123 -20.20 -24.81 -5.19
CA GLN A 123 -19.45 -24.52 -3.96
C GLN A 123 -19.97 -23.30 -3.20
N HIS A 124 -21.08 -22.68 -3.63
CA HIS A 124 -21.70 -21.55 -2.91
C HIS A 124 -22.55 -22.01 -1.73
N ARG A 125 -22.07 -22.97 -0.95
CA ARG A 125 -22.76 -23.39 0.27
C ARG A 125 -22.35 -22.46 1.41
N TYR A 126 -23.32 -21.78 1.99
CA TYR A 126 -23.15 -20.87 3.12
C TYR A 126 -22.41 -21.55 4.28
N ASP A 127 -22.76 -22.82 4.55
CA ASP A 127 -22.18 -23.62 5.63
C ASP A 127 -20.65 -23.76 5.52
N LEU A 128 -20.11 -23.85 4.30
CA LEU A 128 -18.66 -23.95 4.07
C LEU A 128 -17.91 -22.68 4.51
N PHE A 129 -18.61 -21.54 4.58
CA PHE A 129 -18.04 -20.25 4.98
C PHE A 129 -18.33 -19.89 6.44
N LEU A 130 -19.10 -20.68 7.18
CA LEU A 130 -19.28 -20.49 8.62
C LEU A 130 -17.96 -20.51 9.41
N PRO A 131 -17.02 -21.46 9.16
CA PRO A 131 -15.71 -21.43 9.82
C PRO A 131 -14.92 -20.15 9.55
N LEU A 132 -15.08 -19.55 8.36
CA LEU A 132 -14.44 -18.28 8.01
C LEU A 132 -14.96 -17.14 8.88
N ASN A 133 -16.25 -17.13 9.21
CA ASN A 133 -16.79 -16.16 10.16
C ASN A 133 -16.22 -16.37 11.57
N GLY A 134 -16.09 -17.63 12.01
CA GLY A 134 -15.47 -17.96 13.30
C GLY A 134 -14.04 -17.42 13.41
N LEU A 135 -13.23 -17.63 12.37
CA LEU A 135 -11.87 -17.09 12.29
C LEU A 135 -11.86 -15.56 12.34
N TRP A 136 -12.78 -14.92 11.60
CA TRP A 136 -12.90 -13.47 11.59
C TRP A 136 -13.27 -12.89 12.97
N LYS A 137 -14.21 -13.52 13.69
CA LYS A 137 -14.55 -13.13 15.07
C LYS A 137 -13.34 -13.22 16.01
N GLN A 138 -12.57 -14.31 15.93
CA GLN A 138 -11.33 -14.45 16.72
C GLN A 138 -10.30 -13.38 16.38
N TYR A 139 -10.12 -13.08 15.08
CA TYR A 139 -9.25 -12.01 14.62
C TYR A 139 -9.65 -10.65 15.20
N ILE A 140 -10.93 -10.29 15.16
CA ILE A 140 -11.41 -9.00 15.71
C ILE A 140 -11.26 -8.95 17.22
N ARG A 141 -11.55 -10.05 17.94
CA ARG A 141 -11.34 -10.14 19.39
C ARG A 141 -9.88 -9.89 19.77
N SER A 142 -8.95 -10.50 19.02
CA SER A 142 -7.52 -10.27 19.20
C SER A 142 -7.12 -8.83 18.87
N LEU A 143 -7.65 -8.26 17.79
CA LEU A 143 -7.37 -6.88 17.36
C LEU A 143 -7.85 -5.82 18.35
N CYS A 144 -8.96 -6.09 19.04
CA CYS A 144 -9.55 -5.19 20.02
C CYS A 144 -9.09 -5.50 21.46
N ASN A 145 -8.15 -6.44 21.65
CA ASN A 145 -7.64 -6.87 22.96
C ASN A 145 -8.75 -7.29 23.95
N GLY A 146 -9.80 -7.94 23.42
CA GLY A 146 -11.00 -8.29 24.16
C GLY A 146 -12.09 -7.21 24.05
N LEU A 147 -13.28 -7.63 23.59
CA LEU A 147 -14.46 -6.76 23.46
C LEU A 147 -15.19 -6.64 24.81
N LYS A 148 -14.52 -6.10 25.81
CA LYS A 148 -15.15 -5.77 27.10
C LYS A 148 -16.06 -4.53 26.92
N PRO A 149 -17.18 -4.43 27.65
CA PRO A 149 -18.09 -3.29 27.54
C PRO A 149 -17.45 -1.94 27.93
N ASP A 150 -16.34 -1.96 28.68
CA ASP A 150 -15.59 -0.78 29.12
C ASP A 150 -14.66 -0.19 28.06
N VAL A 151 -14.49 -0.87 26.92
CA VAL A 151 -13.59 -0.39 25.85
C VAL A 151 -14.23 0.79 25.12
N GLN A 152 -13.48 1.89 25.03
CA GLN A 152 -13.89 3.09 24.31
C GLN A 152 -14.32 2.77 22.87
N PRO A 153 -15.59 3.06 22.47
CA PRO A 153 -16.11 2.74 21.14
C PRO A 153 -15.30 3.35 20.00
N TYR A 154 -14.70 4.51 20.23
CA TYR A 154 -13.82 5.18 19.27
C TYR A 154 -12.59 4.34 18.90
N LEU A 155 -11.98 3.64 19.87
CA LEU A 155 -10.83 2.78 19.61
C LEU A 155 -11.23 1.61 18.70
N ILE A 156 -12.35 0.96 19.00
CA ILE A 156 -12.90 -0.14 18.19
C ILE A 156 -13.18 0.35 16.76
N GLN A 157 -13.78 1.53 16.61
CA GLN A 157 -14.04 2.14 15.30
C GLN A 157 -12.75 2.33 14.49
N THR A 158 -11.70 2.91 15.09
CA THR A 158 -10.44 3.16 14.36
C THR A 158 -9.72 1.87 13.95
N LYS A 159 -9.83 0.82 14.76
CA LYS A 159 -9.31 -0.52 14.44
C LYS A 159 -10.12 -1.17 13.33
N LEU A 160 -11.44 -1.16 13.44
CA LEU A 160 -12.35 -1.75 12.46
C LEU A 160 -12.23 -1.09 11.08
N LEU A 161 -12.01 0.23 11.03
CA LEU A 161 -11.78 0.96 9.77
C LEU A 161 -10.55 0.44 9.00
N LYS A 162 -9.55 -0.13 9.67
CA LYS A 162 -8.34 -0.69 9.02
C LYS A 162 -8.34 -2.21 8.96
N ALA A 163 -9.15 -2.85 9.79
CA ALA A 163 -9.28 -4.30 9.85
C ALA A 163 -9.77 -4.88 8.53
N ASP A 164 -9.49 -6.15 8.30
CA ASP A 164 -10.10 -6.90 7.21
C ASP A 164 -11.56 -7.26 7.54
N LEU A 165 -12.43 -7.23 6.53
CA LEU A 165 -13.85 -7.60 6.64
C LEU A 165 -14.21 -8.88 5.86
N HIS A 166 -13.25 -9.53 5.23
CA HIS A 166 -13.47 -10.86 4.66
C HIS A 166 -13.87 -11.85 5.77
N GLY A 167 -15.02 -12.51 5.62
CA GLY A 167 -15.60 -13.39 6.64
C GLY A 167 -16.57 -12.72 7.61
N ALA A 168 -16.71 -11.38 7.58
CA ALA A 168 -17.68 -10.68 8.41
C ALA A 168 -19.12 -10.98 7.96
N ILE A 169 -20.02 -11.20 8.92
CA ILE A 169 -21.47 -11.22 8.64
C ILE A 169 -21.93 -9.76 8.61
N VAL A 170 -22.60 -9.40 7.52
CA VAL A 170 -23.10 -8.05 7.29
C VAL A 170 -24.55 -8.06 6.87
N THR A 171 -25.28 -7.05 7.33
CA THR A 171 -26.68 -6.81 6.96
C THR A 171 -26.82 -5.43 6.35
N VAL A 172 -27.54 -5.32 5.24
CA VAL A 172 -27.83 -4.02 4.63
C VAL A 172 -28.99 -3.37 5.39
N VAL A 173 -28.70 -2.33 6.16
CA VAL A 173 -29.70 -1.62 6.97
C VAL A 173 -30.40 -0.54 6.15
N LYS A 174 -29.63 0.21 5.35
CA LYS A 174 -30.14 1.26 4.49
C LYS A 174 -29.44 1.19 3.14
N SER A 175 -30.19 1.45 2.07
CA SER A 175 -29.62 1.61 0.74
C SER A 175 -30.55 2.51 -0.07
N LYS A 176 -29.99 3.25 -1.03
CA LYS A 176 -30.78 3.97 -2.02
C LYS A 176 -31.73 3.05 -2.81
N CYS A 177 -31.35 1.78 -2.99
CA CYS A 177 -32.18 0.77 -3.63
C CYS A 177 -32.86 -0.11 -2.56
N PRO A 178 -34.20 -0.07 -2.43
CA PRO A 178 -34.93 -0.87 -1.44
C PRO A 178 -34.70 -2.36 -1.56
N SER A 179 -34.46 -2.89 -2.77
CA SER A 179 -34.23 -4.32 -3.01
C SER A 179 -33.00 -4.89 -2.31
N TYR A 180 -32.03 -4.06 -1.92
CA TYR A 180 -30.86 -4.52 -1.17
C TYR A 180 -31.08 -4.54 0.34
N VAL A 181 -32.01 -3.71 0.85
CA VAL A 181 -32.27 -3.58 2.28
C VAL A 181 -32.74 -4.91 2.87
N GLY A 182 -32.22 -5.26 4.05
CA GLY A 182 -32.50 -6.53 4.73
C GLY A 182 -31.65 -7.71 4.26
N THR A 183 -30.85 -7.56 3.20
CA THR A 183 -29.96 -8.65 2.76
C THR A 183 -28.87 -8.89 3.79
N THR A 184 -28.82 -10.10 4.32
CA THR A 184 -27.82 -10.56 5.30
C THR A 184 -26.92 -11.63 4.68
N GLY A 185 -25.63 -11.59 4.96
CA GLY A 185 -24.70 -12.60 4.45
C GLY A 185 -23.25 -12.42 4.90
N ILE A 186 -22.41 -13.40 4.59
CA ILE A 186 -20.97 -13.36 4.87
C ILE A 186 -20.25 -12.69 3.70
N ILE A 187 -19.37 -11.72 3.98
CA ILE A 187 -18.52 -11.11 2.96
C ILE A 187 -17.46 -12.13 2.50
N LEU A 188 -17.52 -12.52 1.23
CA LEU A 188 -16.48 -13.33 0.61
C LEU A 188 -15.39 -12.43 0.03
N GLN A 189 -15.79 -11.44 -0.77
CA GLN A 189 -14.85 -10.56 -1.47
C GLN A 189 -15.22 -9.10 -1.30
N GLU A 190 -14.30 -8.36 -0.70
CA GLU A 190 -14.27 -6.91 -0.74
C GLU A 190 -13.58 -6.39 -2.00
N LEU A 191 -14.37 -5.74 -2.86
CA LEU A 191 -13.87 -5.01 -4.03
C LEU A 191 -13.89 -3.51 -3.76
N LYS A 192 -13.41 -2.73 -4.72
CA LYS A 192 -13.32 -1.26 -4.60
C LYS A 192 -14.69 -0.64 -4.30
N HIS A 193 -15.69 -0.87 -5.14
CA HIS A 193 -17.01 -0.24 -5.00
C HIS A 193 -18.11 -1.19 -4.52
N VAL A 194 -17.78 -2.45 -4.26
CA VAL A 194 -18.75 -3.54 -4.16
C VAL A 194 -18.32 -4.55 -3.11
N PHE A 195 -19.28 -5.13 -2.41
CA PHE A 195 -19.11 -6.34 -1.60
C PHE A 195 -19.77 -7.52 -2.30
N LYS A 196 -19.04 -8.62 -2.48
CA LYS A 196 -19.65 -9.92 -2.81
C LYS A 196 -19.94 -10.65 -1.51
N ILE A 197 -21.21 -10.92 -1.27
CA ILE A 197 -21.69 -11.61 -0.07
C ILE A 197 -22.38 -12.91 -0.44
N ILE A 198 -22.25 -13.91 0.41
CA ILE A 198 -23.05 -15.14 0.33
C ILE A 198 -24.19 -15.07 1.33
N THR A 199 -25.41 -15.26 0.83
CA THR A 199 -26.63 -15.30 1.64
C THR A 199 -26.88 -16.70 2.21
N MET A 200 -27.75 -16.79 3.22
CA MET A 200 -28.18 -18.07 3.79
C MET A 200 -28.88 -18.97 2.75
N GLU A 201 -29.45 -18.39 1.69
CA GLU A 201 -30.03 -19.11 0.55
C GLU A 201 -28.98 -19.71 -0.40
N ASN A 202 -27.70 -19.77 -0.03
CA ASN A 202 -26.60 -20.25 -0.88
C ASN A 202 -26.43 -19.43 -2.18
N LYS A 203 -26.96 -18.20 -2.22
CA LYS A 203 -26.84 -17.29 -3.37
C LYS A 203 -25.77 -16.25 -3.12
N LEU A 204 -24.89 -16.06 -4.11
CA LEU A 204 -23.92 -14.97 -4.14
C LEU A 204 -24.62 -13.69 -4.60
N LYS A 205 -24.64 -12.67 -3.74
CA LYS A 205 -25.14 -11.33 -4.07
C LYS A 205 -23.99 -10.33 -4.12
N VAL A 206 -24.11 -9.39 -5.05
CA VAL A 206 -23.08 -8.38 -5.32
C VAL A 206 -23.67 -7.02 -4.98
N ILE A 207 -23.31 -6.47 -3.83
CA ILE A 207 -23.94 -5.26 -3.28
C ILE A 207 -23.02 -4.05 -3.45
N PRO A 208 -23.50 -2.95 -4.08
CA PRO A 208 -22.72 -1.73 -4.20
C PRO A 208 -22.55 -1.06 -2.83
N LYS A 209 -21.34 -0.58 -2.55
CA LYS A 209 -21.05 0.14 -1.30
C LYS A 209 -21.60 1.58 -1.31
N MET A 210 -21.72 2.18 -2.49
CA MET A 210 -22.20 3.55 -2.61
C MET A 210 -23.64 3.66 -2.11
N ASN A 211 -23.93 4.71 -1.34
CA ASN A 211 -25.26 5.02 -0.79
C ASN A 211 -25.91 3.83 -0.08
N SER A 212 -25.09 3.02 0.60
CA SER A 212 -25.54 1.88 1.39
C SER A 212 -24.87 1.88 2.75
N VAL A 213 -25.62 1.48 3.76
CA VAL A 213 -25.18 1.33 5.15
C VAL A 213 -25.28 -0.13 5.51
N PHE A 214 -24.17 -0.68 5.98
CA PHE A 214 -24.05 -2.06 6.40
C PHE A 214 -23.92 -2.10 7.92
N SER A 215 -24.70 -2.93 8.61
CA SER A 215 -24.41 -3.28 9.99
C SER A 215 -23.53 -4.52 10.01
N VAL A 216 -22.57 -4.52 10.92
CA VAL A 216 -21.68 -5.65 11.20
C VAL A 216 -21.82 -5.96 12.68
N GLU A 217 -22.22 -7.20 12.95
CA GLU A 217 -22.39 -7.70 14.31
C GLU A 217 -21.10 -8.38 14.79
N ILE A 218 -20.55 -7.88 15.89
CA ILE A 218 -19.30 -8.34 16.49
C ILE A 218 -19.58 -8.61 17.98
N ASP A 219 -19.84 -9.87 18.30
CA ASP A 219 -20.23 -10.31 19.65
C ASP A 219 -21.44 -9.52 20.18
N ARG A 220 -21.24 -8.55 21.09
CA ARG A 220 -22.31 -7.70 21.66
C ARG A 220 -22.36 -6.30 21.06
N PHE A 221 -21.47 -6.00 20.10
CA PHE A 221 -21.37 -4.70 19.47
C PHE A 221 -21.93 -4.75 18.05
N VAL A 222 -22.77 -3.76 17.73
CA VAL A 222 -23.24 -3.54 16.37
C VAL A 222 -22.54 -2.30 15.83
N SER A 223 -21.77 -2.48 14.76
CA SER A 223 -21.04 -1.39 14.10
C SER A 223 -21.67 -1.08 12.75
N TYR A 224 -21.94 0.20 12.49
CA TYR A 224 -22.46 0.66 11.21
C TYR A 224 -21.33 1.14 10.30
N ILE A 225 -21.29 0.61 9.09
CA ILE A 225 -20.32 0.94 8.05
C ILE A 225 -21.04 1.68 6.92
N TYR A 226 -20.67 2.94 6.73
CA TYR A 226 -21.13 3.75 5.61
C TYR A 226 -20.31 3.44 4.36
N GLY A 227 -20.91 2.68 3.44
CA GLY A 227 -20.20 2.19 2.26
C GLY A 227 -19.73 3.31 1.31
N SER A 228 -20.36 4.48 1.31
CA SER A 228 -19.90 5.66 0.55
C SER A 228 -18.47 6.11 0.89
N LYS A 229 -18.01 5.89 2.13
CA LYS A 229 -16.62 6.18 2.54
C LYS A 229 -15.71 4.96 2.46
N PHE A 230 -16.27 3.80 2.13
CA PHE A 230 -15.60 2.50 2.14
C PHE A 230 -15.31 1.96 0.73
N GLN A 231 -15.16 2.86 -0.24
CA GLN A 231 -14.96 2.54 -1.67
C GLN A 231 -13.53 2.12 -2.04
N LEU A 232 -12.74 1.64 -1.08
CA LEU A 232 -11.39 1.14 -1.32
C LEU A 232 -11.37 -0.37 -1.14
N ARG A 233 -10.38 -1.03 -1.75
CA ARG A 233 -10.09 -2.44 -1.48
C ARG A 233 -9.48 -2.59 -0.08
N ALA A 234 -9.63 -3.74 0.55
CA ALA A 234 -9.10 -4.01 1.90
C ALA A 234 -7.61 -3.61 2.06
N GLY A 235 -6.75 -4.02 1.12
CA GLY A 235 -5.32 -3.68 1.15
C GLY A 235 -5.01 -2.19 0.93
N GLU A 236 -5.83 -1.47 0.17
CA GLU A 236 -5.67 -0.01 0.00
C GLU A 236 -6.20 0.76 1.22
N ARG A 237 -7.24 0.21 1.88
CA ARG A 237 -7.86 0.78 3.06
C ARG A 237 -6.91 0.80 4.24
N SER A 238 -6.26 -0.34 4.54
CA SER A 238 -5.38 -0.47 5.70
C SER A 238 -4.18 0.49 5.64
N ALA A 239 -3.66 0.76 4.43
CA ALA A 239 -2.54 1.67 4.21
C ALA A 239 -2.92 3.16 4.18
N ARG A 240 -4.21 3.50 3.99
CA ARG A 240 -4.65 4.89 3.86
C ARG A 240 -5.01 5.51 5.20
N LYS A 241 -4.62 6.79 5.36
CA LYS A 241 -5.16 7.65 6.42
C LYS A 241 -6.56 8.11 6.01
N PHE A 242 -7.57 7.72 6.78
CA PHE A 242 -8.92 8.22 6.61
C PHE A 242 -8.96 9.71 6.93
N LYS A 243 -9.58 10.49 6.03
CA LYS A 243 -9.83 11.91 6.23
C LYS A 243 -11.32 12.10 6.42
N VAL A 244 -11.71 12.92 7.38
CA VAL A 244 -13.11 13.36 7.54
C VAL A 244 -13.47 14.13 6.26
N LYS A 245 -14.53 13.69 5.57
CA LYS A 245 -14.97 14.29 4.31
C LYS A 245 -16.49 14.33 4.28
N GLY A 246 -17.08 15.49 4.55
CA GLY A 246 -18.52 15.76 4.42
C GLY A 246 -19.44 14.89 5.28
N SER A 247 -20.66 15.35 5.51
CA SER A 247 -21.75 14.52 6.04
C SER A 247 -22.17 13.47 4.99
N ILE A 248 -22.82 12.41 5.45
CA ILE A 248 -23.42 11.40 4.59
C ILE A 248 -24.92 11.59 4.71
N ASP A 249 -25.55 11.95 3.59
CA ASP A 249 -27.01 11.95 3.48
C ASP A 249 -27.47 10.53 3.12
N LEU A 250 -28.52 10.04 3.77
CA LEU A 250 -28.98 8.65 3.72
C LEU A 250 -30.30 8.51 2.99
#